data_AF-A0A485BR57-F1
#
_entry.id   AF-A0A485BR57-F1
#
_cell.length_a   1.000
_cell.length_b   1.000
_cell.length_c   1.000
_cell.angle_alpha   90.00
_cell.angle_beta   90.00
_cell.angle_gamma   90.00
#
_symmetry.space_group_name_H-M   'P 1'
#
loop_
_entity.id
_entity.type
_entity.pdbx_description
1 polymer ?
#
loop_
_entity_poly.entity_id
_entity_poly.type
_entity_poly.pdbx_seq_one_letter_code
_entity_poly.pdbx_strand_id
1 'polypeptide(L)'
;MKVLSTGPKIEFTLYDCLDRAWQCGTVQLDFSLPSRLSASYIGENNERQVPVMIHRAILGSLERFIGILTEEFAGFFPTWIAPVQVVVMNITDFSV
;
A
#
# COMPACT_ATOMS: atom_id res chain seq x y z
N MET A 1 -14.10 4.95 -10.37
CA MET A 1 -13.09 5.80 -11.02
C MET A 1 -13.30 7.23 -10.58
N LYS A 2 -12.28 7.86 -10.00
CA LYS A 2 -12.35 9.28 -9.60
C LYS A 2 -11.41 10.05 -10.50
N VAL A 3 -11.85 11.19 -11.04
CA VAL A 3 -10.99 12.06 -11.86
C VAL A 3 -10.44 13.13 -10.94
N LEU A 4 -9.12 13.15 -10.76
CA LEU A 4 -8.43 14.25 -10.08
C LEU A 4 -7.83 15.20 -11.12
N SER A 5 -7.46 16.40 -10.70
CA SER A 5 -6.89 17.43 -11.59
C SER A 5 -5.62 16.99 -12.33
N THR A 6 -4.91 15.96 -11.84
CA THR A 6 -3.68 15.43 -12.47
C THR A 6 -3.92 14.24 -13.40
N GLY A 7 -5.11 13.61 -13.35
CA GLY A 7 -5.48 12.49 -14.21
C GLY A 7 -6.46 11.48 -13.56
N PRO A 8 -6.83 10.43 -14.31
CA PRO A 8 -7.74 9.39 -13.83
C PRO A 8 -7.04 8.47 -12.80
N LYS A 9 -7.82 8.03 -11.79
CA LYS A 9 -7.35 7.04 -10.81
C LYS A 9 -8.32 5.86 -10.64
N ILE A 10 -7.72 4.69 -10.44
CA ILE A 10 -8.35 3.44 -10.02
C ILE A 10 -8.06 3.27 -8.53
N GLU A 11 -9.09 3.00 -7.75
CA GLU A 11 -9.00 2.81 -6.30
C GLU A 11 -9.47 1.39 -5.98
N PHE A 12 -8.73 0.70 -5.12
CA PHE A 12 -9.06 -0.64 -4.65
C PHE A 12 -9.62 -0.54 -3.23
N THR A 13 -10.88 -0.91 -3.11
CA THR A 13 -11.59 -1.00 -1.83
C THR A 13 -11.61 -2.44 -1.37
N LEU A 14 -11.13 -2.68 -0.15
CA LEU A 14 -11.19 -3.96 0.53
C LEU A 14 -12.25 -3.89 1.62
N TYR A 15 -12.86 -5.04 1.93
CA TYR A 15 -13.78 -5.19 3.04
C TYR A 15 -13.09 -5.99 4.14
N ASP A 16 -13.27 -5.58 5.38
CA ASP A 16 -12.80 -6.33 6.55
C ASP A 16 -13.86 -7.33 7.05
N CYS A 17 -13.52 -8.07 8.10
CA CYS A 17 -14.38 -9.06 8.76
C CYS A 17 -15.67 -8.48 9.37
N LEU A 18 -15.80 -7.16 9.41
CA LEU A 18 -16.97 -6.42 9.88
C LEU A 18 -17.74 -5.75 8.71
N ASP A 19 -17.47 -6.13 7.47
CA ASP A 19 -18.05 -5.59 6.24
C ASP A 19 -17.82 -4.07 6.04
N ARG A 20 -16.78 -3.49 6.65
CA ARG A 20 -16.43 -2.07 6.46
C ARG A 20 -15.55 -1.90 5.23
N ALA A 21 -15.86 -0.88 4.44
CA ALA A 21 -15.11 -0.55 3.23
C ALA A 21 -13.86 0.29 3.53
N TRP A 22 -12.69 -0.26 3.20
CA TRP A 22 -11.38 0.39 3.34
C TRP A 22 -10.75 0.64 1.97
N GLN A 23 -10.39 1.89 1.70
CA GLN A 23 -9.57 2.21 0.55
C GLN A 23 -8.10 1.93 0.87
N CYS A 24 -7.52 0.93 0.22
CA CYS A 24 -6.13 0.51 0.46
C CYS A 24 -5.26 0.80 -0.75
N GLY A 25 -5.68 0.35 -1.94
CA GLY A 25 -4.89 0.47 -3.16
C GLY A 25 -5.26 1.68 -4.01
N THR A 26 -4.28 2.24 -4.71
CA THR A 26 -4.50 3.22 -5.78
C THR A 26 -3.52 3.02 -6.92
N VAL A 27 -4.01 3.20 -8.14
CA VAL A 27 -3.20 3.38 -9.35
C VAL A 27 -3.70 4.65 -10.04
N GLN A 28 -2.84 5.64 -10.13
CA GLN A 28 -3.15 6.96 -10.66
C GLN A 28 -2.23 7.31 -11.82
N LEU A 29 -2.84 7.68 -12.95
CA LEU A 29 -2.14 8.23 -14.10
C LEU A 29 -1.97 9.74 -13.90
N ASP A 30 -0.74 10.24 -14.07
CA ASP A 30 -0.40 11.66 -13.96
C ASP A 30 0.26 12.15 -15.25
N PHE A 31 -0.44 13.08 -15.90
CA PHE A 31 0.01 13.74 -17.14
C PHE A 31 0.64 15.11 -16.89
N SER A 32 0.56 15.62 -15.67
CA SER A 32 0.87 17.02 -15.34
C SER A 32 2.25 17.19 -14.69
N LEU A 33 2.59 16.34 -13.73
CA LEU A 33 3.83 16.41 -12.98
C LEU A 33 5.09 16.15 -13.84
N PRO A 34 5.09 15.22 -14.82
CA PRO A 34 6.25 15.00 -15.67
C PRO A 34 6.71 16.26 -16.41
N SER A 35 5.76 17.04 -16.94
CA SER A 35 6.07 18.31 -17.61
C SER A 35 6.60 19.36 -16.64
N ARG A 36 6.10 19.40 -15.40
CA ARG A 36 6.56 20.37 -14.37
C ARG A 36 7.97 20.06 -13.86
N LEU A 37 8.35 18.79 -13.86
CA LEU A 37 9.70 18.34 -13.49
C LEU A 37 10.68 18.32 -14.68
N SER A 38 10.24 18.78 -15.86
CA SER A 38 11.03 18.72 -17.10
C SER A 38 11.50 17.29 -17.45
N ALA A 39 10.71 16.27 -17.10
CA ALA A 39 11.00 14.88 -17.41
C ALA A 39 10.79 14.63 -18.91
N SER A 40 11.76 13.98 -19.56
CA SER A 40 11.69 13.67 -20.99
C SER A 40 12.57 12.49 -21.36
N TYR A 41 12.24 11.82 -22.46
CA TYR A 41 13.03 10.75 -23.07
C TYR A 41 13.06 10.93 -24.59
N ILE A 42 13.93 10.20 -25.29
CA ILE A 42 13.99 10.17 -26.76
C ILE A 42 13.17 8.97 -27.25
N GLY A 43 12.17 9.23 -28.08
CA GLY A 43 11.32 8.20 -28.67
C GLY A 43 11.95 7.52 -29.88
N GLU A 44 11.26 6.53 -30.45
CA GLU A 44 11.71 5.77 -31.63
C GLU A 44 11.93 6.65 -32.87
N ASN A 45 11.22 7.79 -32.95
CA ASN A 45 11.36 8.79 -34.00
C ASN A 45 12.48 9.81 -33.74
N ASN A 46 13.33 9.59 -32.73
CA ASN A 46 14.39 10.50 -32.29
C ASN A 46 13.90 11.87 -31.78
N GLU A 47 12.59 12.01 -31.50
CA GLU A 47 12.01 13.22 -30.93
C GLU A 47 11.96 13.14 -29.39
N ARG A 48 12.01 14.31 -28.76
CA ARG A 48 11.87 14.43 -27.30
C ARG A 48 10.41 14.30 -26.91
N GLN A 49 10.08 13.31 -26.08
CA GLN A 49 8.73 13.06 -25.58
C GLN A 49 8.67 13.18 -24.05
N VAL A 50 7.50 13.57 -23.53
CA VAL A 50 7.22 13.63 -22.09
C VAL A 50 6.60 12.30 -21.66
N PRO A 51 7.15 11.60 -20.65
CA PRO A 51 6.59 10.35 -20.18
C PRO A 51 5.30 10.57 -19.37
N VAL A 52 4.44 9.55 -19.33
CA VAL A 52 3.31 9.49 -18.38
C VAL A 52 3.81 8.87 -17.09
N MET A 53 3.48 9.48 -15.94
CA MET A 53 3.86 8.97 -14.63
C MET A 53 2.72 8.19 -14.00
N ILE A 54 3.02 7.03 -13.42
CA ILE A 54 2.05 6.18 -12.72
C ILE A 54 2.39 6.17 -11.23
N HIS A 55 1.49 6.73 -10.42
CA HIS A 55 1.58 6.66 -8.97
C HIS A 55 0.84 5.42 -8.48
N ARG A 56 1.51 4.55 -7.73
CA ARG A 56 0.92 3.31 -7.20
C ARG A 56 1.16 3.16 -5.71
N ALA A 57 0.12 2.72 -5.00
CA ALA A 57 0.24 2.15 -3.66
C ALA A 57 -0.68 0.93 -3.58
N ILE A 58 -0.18 -0.18 -3.04
CA ILE A 58 -0.96 -1.42 -2.91
C ILE A 58 -1.72 -1.41 -1.58
N LEU A 59 -1.00 -1.17 -0.49
CA LEU A 59 -1.54 -1.19 0.87
C LEU A 59 -2.00 0.20 1.35
N GLY A 60 -1.62 1.26 0.62
CA GLY A 60 -1.79 2.63 1.08
C GLY A 60 -0.72 2.97 2.11
N SER A 61 -1.13 3.62 3.22
CA SER A 61 -0.26 3.85 4.37
C SER A 61 -0.11 2.55 5.18
N LEU A 62 1.12 2.26 5.60
CA LEU A 62 1.41 1.07 6.38
C LEU A 62 0.74 1.13 7.76
N GLU A 63 0.71 2.30 8.37
CA GLU A 63 0.07 2.56 9.66
C GLU A 63 -1.42 2.26 9.61
N ARG A 64 -2.10 2.72 8.54
CA ARG A 64 -3.52 2.41 8.32
C ARG A 64 -3.71 0.91 8.07
N PHE A 65 -2.84 0.30 7.28
CA PHE A 65 -2.95 -1.13 6.97
C PHE A 65 -2.76 -2.01 8.21
N ILE A 66 -1.81 -1.68 9.10
CA ILE A 66 -1.64 -2.36 10.39
C ILE A 66 -2.89 -2.20 11.26
N GLY A 67 -3.50 -1.01 11.30
CA GLY A 67 -4.77 -0.80 11.99
C GLY A 67 -5.89 -1.70 11.45
N ILE A 68 -6.04 -1.77 10.12
CA ILE A 68 -7.01 -2.67 9.46
C ILE A 68 -6.73 -4.13 9.83
N LEU A 69 -5.47 -4.59 9.74
CA LEU A 69 -5.09 -5.97 10.10
C LEU A 69 -5.36 -6.27 11.58
N THR A 70 -5.13 -5.30 12.46
CA THR A 70 -5.37 -5.46 13.91
C THR A 70 -6.85 -5.71 14.18
N GLU A 71 -7.73 -4.94 13.52
CA GLU A 71 -9.17 -5.10 13.64
C GLU A 71 -9.67 -6.36 12.92
N GLU A 72 -9.11 -6.70 11.75
CA GLU A 72 -9.42 -7.92 10.99
C GLU A 72 -9.21 -9.19 11.82
N PHE A 73 -8.07 -9.26 12.52
CA PHE A 73 -7.69 -10.43 13.32
C PHE A 73 -8.05 -10.32 14.80
N ALA A 74 -8.69 -9.22 15.24
CA ALA A 74 -8.92 -8.91 16.66
C ALA A 74 -7.65 -9.07 17.53
N GLY A 75 -6.48 -8.75 16.97
CA GLY A 75 -5.16 -8.92 17.61
C GLY A 75 -4.54 -10.33 17.52
N PHE A 76 -5.27 -11.35 17.06
CA PHE A 76 -4.77 -12.72 16.87
C PHE A 76 -4.12 -12.90 15.50
N PHE A 77 -2.97 -12.26 15.32
CA PHE A 77 -2.25 -12.28 14.05
C PHE A 77 -1.80 -13.69 13.63
N PRO A 78 -1.83 -14.01 12.32
CA PRO A 78 -1.14 -15.18 11.77
C PRO A 78 0.33 -15.24 12.18
N THR A 79 0.86 -16.45 12.35
CA THR A 79 2.23 -16.69 12.87
C THR A 79 3.33 -15.92 12.12
N TRP A 80 3.15 -15.65 10.83
CA TRP A 80 4.15 -14.94 10.02
C TRP A 80 4.19 -13.42 10.24
N ILE A 81 3.17 -12.84 10.89
CA ILE A 81 3.11 -11.40 11.23
C ILE A 81 2.90 -11.12 12.72
N ALA A 82 2.66 -12.14 13.54
CA ALA A 82 2.52 -11.97 14.98
C ALA A 82 3.80 -11.36 15.58
N PRO A 83 3.69 -10.29 16.40
CA PRO A 83 4.86 -9.62 16.98
C PRO A 83 5.62 -10.54 17.96
N VAL A 84 4.90 -11.45 18.61
CA VAL A 84 5.45 -12.55 19.41
C VAL A 84 4.92 -13.84 18.82
N GLN A 85 5.80 -14.63 18.20
CA GLN A 85 5.41 -15.86 17.50
C GLN A 85 5.27 -17.04 18.48
N VAL A 86 6.22 -17.17 19.41
CA VAL A 86 6.29 -18.26 20.41
C VAL A 86 6.86 -17.70 21.71
N VAL A 87 6.33 -18.17 22.84
CA VAL A 87 6.92 -17.98 24.18
C VAL A 87 7.23 -19.36 24.74
N VAL A 88 8.49 -19.59 25.12
CA VAL A 88 8.92 -20.84 25.77
C VAL A 88 9.00 -20.59 27.27
N MET A 89 8.34 -21.43 28.05
CA MET A 89 8.29 -21.33 29.51
C MET A 89 8.69 -22.67 30.14
N ASN A 90 9.55 -22.59 31.15
CA ASN A 90 9.95 -23.69 32.00
C ASN A 90 8.89 -23.99 33.07
N ILE A 91 8.83 -25.24 33.53
CA ILE A 91 7.95 -25.63 34.65
C ILE A 91 8.59 -25.27 36.01
N THR A 92 9.92 -25.29 36.10
CA THR A 92 10.69 -24.98 37.33
C THR A 92 11.90 -24.12 37.02
N ASP A 93 12.27 -23.24 37.95
CA ASP A 93 13.50 -22.45 37.83
C ASP A 93 14.74 -23.35 37.82
N PHE A 94 15.67 -23.07 36.90
CA PHE A 94 16.97 -23.71 36.87
C PHE A 94 17.90 -22.94 37.82
N SER A 95 17.97 -23.37 39.08
CA SER A 95 18.93 -22.84 40.04
C SER A 95 20.29 -23.48 39.81
N VAL A 96 21.27 -22.70 39.33
CA VAL A 96 22.71 -23.04 39.36
C VAL A 96 23.35 -22.37 40.56
#